data_AF-A0A9W9GQJ3-F1
#
_entry.id   AF-A0A9W9GQJ3-F1
#
_cell.length_a   1.000
_cell.length_b   1.000
_cell.length_c   1.000
_cell.angle_alpha   90.00
_cell.angle_beta   90.00
_cell.angle_gamma   90.00
#
_symmetry.space_group_name_H-M   'P 1'
#
loop_
_entity.id
_entity.type
_entity.pdbx_description
1 polymer ?
#
loop_
_entity_poly.entity_id
_entity_poly.type
_entity_poly.pdbx_seq_one_letter_code
_entity_poly.pdbx_strand_id
1 'polypeptide(L)'
;MLRESDIDSLNNHLASLSVENKKHNENLQNLLDQFQNLLEDYSSLQSDYEEVKEGREKYKRQARGQERNPFVLVLVDGDGYLFKEHFLKAGSEGGIDAARELSDSVKELMHSTMGPQADNCRIMVRVYANMLGLSKVLARAGIVGHEARSISPFASGFNRAEGLFDFVDAADKKEGSDFKIREMFRMFVDLNQCRHIYFAGCHDTGFNSLLTPHRGSDKITLIKAASWHRDFESYGLPVKELPSVFMSTPLPTTKPTGPLSVKPANAINGANGANGNNTNTNTNTNAYGNSSKPVCKHFQKGICRFGNSCIKQHIMPEQHLSKPVPESPKKLWSTPTIVGRSLELFSATLPPKYKDSQEVIPINKDGDRLDAYCPHPPADAMDRYHRRAKESKVCNSYHLSGECGDMSCPYDHGDVSDSIIDVLNYLSLQYPCPKGGACRSIKCYLGHICQKPNCKAVKSWQCRFNQRAHTLDLNTEKWVASIEHNDDENSQSPSISDESVGGTSSQSFSYV
;
A
#
# COMPACT_ATOMS: atom_id res chain seq x y z
N MET A 1 111.66 -20.15 -31.90
CA MET A 1 110.39 -20.10 -32.66
C MET A 1 109.32 -20.76 -31.81
N LEU A 2 108.14 -20.15 -31.69
CA LEU A 2 106.97 -20.85 -31.14
C LEU A 2 106.60 -22.00 -32.10
N ARG A 3 106.11 -23.12 -31.58
CA ARG A 3 105.65 -24.23 -32.42
C ARG A 3 104.24 -23.88 -32.91
N GLU A 4 103.92 -24.19 -34.17
CA GLU A 4 102.56 -23.96 -34.70
C GLU A 4 101.48 -24.64 -33.84
N SER A 5 101.78 -25.84 -33.31
CA SER A 5 100.92 -26.56 -32.35
C SER A 5 100.50 -25.73 -31.13
N ASP A 6 101.39 -24.87 -30.64
CA ASP A 6 101.18 -24.10 -29.41
C ASP A 6 100.32 -22.85 -29.72
N ILE A 7 100.50 -22.29 -30.93
CA ILE A 7 99.71 -21.18 -31.46
C ILE A 7 98.28 -21.63 -31.76
N ASP A 8 98.11 -22.78 -32.42
CA ASP A 8 96.79 -23.37 -32.71
C ASP A 8 96.04 -23.75 -31.43
N SER A 9 96.75 -24.29 -30.42
CA SER A 9 96.16 -24.59 -29.11
C SER A 9 95.65 -23.32 -28.40
N LEU A 10 96.40 -22.21 -28.47
CA LEU A 10 95.96 -20.92 -27.93
C LEU A 10 94.77 -20.34 -28.71
N ASN A 11 94.81 -20.37 -30.04
CA ASN A 11 93.72 -19.89 -30.89
C ASN A 11 92.41 -20.64 -30.60
N ASN A 12 92.47 -21.96 -30.42
CA ASN A 12 91.32 -22.78 -30.05
C ASN A 12 90.75 -22.43 -28.66
N HIS A 13 91.61 -22.18 -27.67
CA HIS A 13 91.16 -21.68 -26.36
C HIS A 13 90.50 -20.30 -26.45
N LEU A 14 91.08 -19.39 -27.25
CA LEU A 14 90.58 -18.03 -27.43
C LEU A 14 89.23 -18.03 -28.16
N ALA A 15 89.06 -18.91 -29.15
CA ALA A 15 87.77 -19.17 -29.80
C ALA A 15 86.73 -19.73 -28.81
N SER A 16 87.11 -20.69 -27.95
CA SER A 16 86.20 -21.24 -26.93
C SER A 16 85.75 -20.19 -25.92
N LEU A 17 86.68 -19.36 -25.42
CA LEU A 17 86.39 -18.24 -24.52
C LEU A 17 85.49 -17.18 -25.17
N SER A 18 85.64 -16.95 -26.48
CA SER A 18 84.77 -16.05 -27.25
C SER A 18 83.32 -16.57 -27.31
N VAL A 19 83.16 -17.88 -27.60
CA VAL A 19 81.84 -18.53 -27.61
C VAL A 19 81.20 -18.54 -26.22
N GLU A 20 81.98 -18.80 -25.17
CA GLU A 20 81.50 -18.81 -23.79
C GLU A 20 81.07 -17.41 -23.31
N ASN A 21 81.86 -16.36 -23.60
CA ASN A 21 81.48 -14.97 -23.33
C ASN A 21 80.23 -14.55 -24.11
N LYS A 22 80.09 -14.98 -25.37
CA LYS A 22 78.89 -14.69 -26.17
C LYS A 22 77.65 -15.33 -25.53
N LYS A 23 77.74 -16.60 -25.15
CA LYS A 23 76.67 -17.33 -24.43
C LYS A 23 76.35 -16.69 -23.08
N HIS A 24 77.35 -16.18 -22.36
CA HIS A 24 77.15 -15.47 -21.10
C HIS A 24 76.39 -14.16 -21.31
N ASN A 25 76.74 -13.37 -22.33
CA ASN A 25 76.01 -12.15 -22.70
C ASN A 25 74.58 -12.45 -23.17
N GLU A 26 74.37 -13.50 -23.97
CA GLU A 26 73.03 -13.94 -24.39
C GLU A 26 72.15 -14.32 -23.19
N ASN A 27 72.71 -15.07 -22.21
CA ASN A 27 72.02 -15.38 -20.96
C ASN A 27 71.72 -14.13 -20.11
N LEU A 28 72.65 -13.18 -20.05
CA LEU A 28 72.48 -11.93 -19.28
C LEU A 28 71.35 -11.07 -19.87
N GLN A 29 71.29 -10.93 -21.20
CA GLN A 29 70.20 -10.25 -21.89
C GLN A 29 68.85 -10.94 -21.62
N ASN A 30 68.80 -12.27 -21.71
CA ASN A 30 67.59 -13.05 -21.42
C ASN A 30 67.11 -12.86 -19.97
N LEU A 31 68.04 -12.76 -19.01
CA LEU A 31 67.73 -12.48 -17.61
C LEU A 31 67.22 -11.05 -17.41
N LEU A 32 67.76 -10.07 -18.13
CA LEU A 32 67.29 -8.68 -18.10
C LEU A 32 65.88 -8.55 -18.68
N ASP A 33 65.60 -9.18 -19.82
CA ASP A 33 64.26 -9.24 -20.41
C ASP A 33 63.25 -9.88 -19.44
N GLN A 34 63.61 -10.99 -18.79
CA GLN A 34 62.78 -11.63 -17.76
C GLN A 34 62.52 -10.71 -16.56
N PHE A 35 63.52 -9.97 -16.09
CA PHE A 35 63.35 -8.97 -15.03
C PHE A 35 62.46 -7.81 -15.45
N GLN A 36 62.58 -7.34 -16.70
CA GLN A 36 61.78 -6.25 -17.23
C GLN A 36 60.30 -6.65 -17.35
N ASN A 37 60.02 -7.84 -17.90
CA ASN A 37 58.67 -8.40 -17.95
C ASN A 37 58.07 -8.56 -16.54
N LEU A 38 58.85 -9.07 -15.57
CA LEU A 38 58.39 -9.25 -14.19
C LEU A 38 58.07 -7.91 -13.49
N LEU A 39 58.81 -6.85 -13.80
CA LEU A 39 58.53 -5.49 -13.30
C LEU A 39 57.25 -4.91 -13.91
N GLU A 40 57.01 -5.16 -15.20
CA GLU A 40 55.79 -4.73 -15.91
C GLU A 40 54.56 -5.49 -15.39
N ASP A 41 54.66 -6.82 -15.22
CA ASP A 41 53.64 -7.66 -14.58
C ASP A 41 53.32 -7.19 -13.15
N TYR A 42 54.34 -6.88 -12.35
CA TYR A 42 54.15 -6.39 -10.99
C TYR A 42 53.47 -5.01 -10.96
N SER A 43 53.86 -4.10 -11.86
CA SER A 43 53.24 -2.78 -11.99
C SER A 43 51.77 -2.88 -12.41
N SER A 44 51.47 -3.80 -13.34
CA SER A 44 50.10 -4.09 -13.78
C SER A 44 49.25 -4.63 -12.62
N LEU A 45 49.75 -5.67 -11.93
CA LEU A 45 49.07 -6.29 -10.78
C LEU A 45 48.86 -5.32 -9.61
N GLN A 46 49.79 -4.39 -9.38
CA GLN A 46 49.62 -3.33 -8.38
C GLN A 46 48.49 -2.36 -8.78
N SER A 47 48.43 -1.95 -10.05
CA SER A 47 47.35 -1.10 -10.58
C SER A 47 45.98 -1.77 -10.42
N ASP A 48 45.86 -3.04 -10.83
CA ASP A 48 44.63 -3.83 -10.68
C ASP A 48 44.19 -3.94 -9.21
N TYR A 49 45.15 -4.17 -8.30
CA TYR A 49 44.87 -4.25 -6.87
C TYR A 49 44.37 -2.91 -6.30
N GLU A 50 44.97 -1.80 -6.73
CA GLU A 50 44.56 -0.45 -6.33
C GLU A 50 43.15 -0.11 -6.86
N GLU A 51 42.84 -0.42 -8.13
CA GLU A 51 41.50 -0.23 -8.70
C GLU A 51 40.44 -1.08 -7.95
N VAL A 52 40.71 -2.38 -7.72
CA VAL A 52 39.79 -3.26 -6.99
C VAL A 52 39.57 -2.77 -5.55
N LYS A 53 40.61 -2.26 -4.90
CA LYS A 53 40.53 -1.69 -3.55
C LYS A 53 39.69 -0.41 -3.54
N GLU A 54 39.95 0.54 -4.44
CA GLU A 54 39.17 1.78 -4.56
C GLU A 54 37.70 1.48 -4.92
N GLY A 55 37.45 0.56 -5.85
CA GLY A 55 36.11 0.11 -6.20
C GLY A 55 35.35 -0.46 -5.00
N ARG A 56 36.01 -1.28 -4.18
CA ARG A 56 35.45 -1.83 -2.93
C ARG A 56 35.18 -0.77 -1.87
N GLU A 57 36.07 0.22 -1.72
CA GLU A 57 35.87 1.33 -0.79
C GLU A 57 34.75 2.27 -1.24
N LYS A 58 34.69 2.59 -2.54
CA LYS A 58 33.62 3.36 -3.18
C LYS A 58 32.26 2.68 -3.03
N TYR A 59 32.19 1.37 -3.26
CA TYR A 59 30.98 0.57 -3.04
C TYR A 59 30.54 0.59 -1.56
N LYS A 60 31.47 0.38 -0.61
CA LYS A 60 31.17 0.52 0.83
C LYS A 60 30.67 1.92 1.20
N ARG A 61 31.24 2.97 0.60
CA ARG A 61 30.86 4.37 0.85
C ARG A 61 29.48 4.70 0.26
N GLN A 62 29.15 4.15 -0.91
CA GLN A 62 27.83 4.26 -1.54
C GLN A 62 26.77 3.45 -0.78
N ALA A 63 27.09 2.24 -0.31
CA ALA A 63 26.19 1.43 0.51
C ALA A 63 25.84 2.13 1.84
N ARG A 64 26.84 2.67 2.56
CA ARG A 64 26.60 3.53 3.74
C ARG A 64 25.79 4.79 3.40
N GLY A 65 25.87 5.28 2.16
CA GLY A 65 25.05 6.38 1.66
C GLY A 65 23.54 6.08 1.64
N GLN A 66 23.14 4.80 1.59
CA GLN A 66 21.73 4.38 1.68
C GLN A 66 21.22 4.21 3.12
N GLU A 67 22.12 4.14 4.12
CA GLU A 67 21.74 4.02 5.54
C GLU A 67 21.39 5.38 6.19
N ARG A 68 20.98 6.38 5.41
CA ARG A 68 20.52 7.67 5.96
C ARG A 68 19.18 7.48 6.69
N ASN A 69 19.14 7.90 7.94
CA ASN A 69 17.96 7.86 8.82
C ASN A 69 17.37 6.45 9.00
N PRO A 70 18.09 5.50 9.64
CA PRO A 70 17.50 4.23 10.01
C PRO A 70 16.38 4.47 11.05
N PHE A 71 15.39 3.59 11.06
CA PHE A 71 14.25 3.70 11.95
C PHE A 71 13.70 2.33 12.35
N VAL A 72 12.91 2.35 13.42
CA VAL A 72 12.09 1.24 13.90
C VAL A 72 10.63 1.61 13.68
N LEU A 73 9.85 0.63 13.23
CA LEU A 73 8.41 0.79 13.01
C LEU A 73 7.63 0.08 14.11
N VAL A 74 6.67 0.80 14.70
CA VAL A 74 5.66 0.23 15.59
C VAL A 74 4.32 0.28 14.86
N LEU A 75 3.78 -0.89 14.51
CA LEU A 75 2.44 -1.01 13.92
C LEU A 75 1.46 -1.48 14.98
N VAL A 76 0.40 -0.71 15.21
CA VAL A 76 -0.59 -0.99 16.25
C VAL A 76 -2.00 -1.04 15.66
N ASP A 77 -2.70 -2.13 15.92
CA ASP A 77 -4.14 -2.22 15.72
C ASP A 77 -4.85 -1.67 16.96
N GLY A 78 -5.25 -0.40 16.90
CA GLY A 78 -5.85 0.32 18.01
C GLY A 78 -7.28 -0.13 18.35
N ASP A 79 -7.92 -0.95 17.53
CA ASP A 79 -9.21 -1.58 17.87
C ASP A 79 -9.01 -2.76 18.86
N GLY A 80 -7.85 -3.43 18.83
CA GLY A 80 -7.46 -4.51 19.76
C GLY A 80 -6.50 -4.11 20.88
N TYR A 81 -5.62 -3.13 20.64
CA TYR A 81 -4.57 -2.68 21.55
C TYR A 81 -4.93 -1.35 22.19
N LEU A 82 -5.84 -1.43 23.18
CA LEU A 82 -6.31 -0.27 23.91
C LEU A 82 -5.23 0.30 24.84
N PHE A 83 -5.00 1.61 24.77
CA PHE A 83 -4.17 2.34 25.73
C PHE A 83 -4.79 2.31 27.14
N LYS A 84 -3.99 2.52 28.19
CA LYS A 84 -4.51 2.58 29.57
C LYS A 84 -5.65 3.58 29.73
N GLU A 85 -6.57 3.23 30.62
CA GLU A 85 -7.78 4.00 30.92
C GLU A 85 -7.50 5.45 31.34
N HIS A 86 -6.41 5.69 32.09
CA HIS A 86 -6.06 7.04 32.54
C HIS A 86 -5.65 7.94 31.37
N PHE A 87 -4.91 7.43 30.38
CA PHE A 87 -4.56 8.17 29.17
C PHE A 87 -5.82 8.49 28.34
N LEU A 88 -6.71 7.51 28.16
CA LEU A 88 -7.95 7.68 27.40
C LEU A 88 -8.90 8.70 28.08
N LYS A 89 -9.02 8.66 29.41
CA LYS A 89 -9.83 9.62 30.20
C LYS A 89 -9.27 11.04 30.18
N ALA A 90 -7.95 11.20 30.21
CA ALA A 90 -7.30 12.52 30.14
C ALA A 90 -7.35 13.16 28.74
N GLY A 91 -7.89 12.46 27.73
CA GLY A 91 -8.17 13.01 26.41
C GLY A 91 -6.91 13.60 25.76
N SER A 92 -6.92 14.90 25.49
CA SER A 92 -5.86 15.61 24.76
C SER A 92 -4.48 15.50 25.39
N GLU A 93 -4.38 15.58 26.71
CA GLU A 93 -3.09 15.50 27.43
C GLU A 93 -2.68 14.04 27.61
N GLY A 94 -3.63 13.16 27.94
CA GLY A 94 -3.38 11.71 28.00
C GLY A 94 -2.93 11.11 26.68
N GLY A 95 -3.29 11.71 25.54
CA GLY A 95 -2.73 11.37 24.22
C GLY A 95 -1.25 11.71 24.09
N ILE A 96 -0.81 12.84 24.64
CA ILE A 96 0.61 13.23 24.68
C ILE A 96 1.39 12.29 25.60
N ASP A 97 0.89 12.06 26.81
CA ASP A 97 1.58 11.23 27.79
C ASP A 97 1.64 9.75 27.34
N ALA A 98 0.60 9.23 26.69
CA ALA A 98 0.62 7.89 26.08
C ALA A 98 1.65 7.77 24.94
N ALA A 99 1.84 8.82 24.14
CA ALA A 99 2.86 8.83 23.09
C ALA A 99 4.28 8.86 23.69
N ARG A 100 4.50 9.63 24.76
CA ARG A 100 5.78 9.66 25.49
C ARG A 100 6.09 8.30 26.14
N GLU A 101 5.13 7.75 26.89
CA GLU A 101 5.26 6.43 27.54
C GLU A 101 5.56 5.31 26.53
N LEU A 102 4.89 5.33 25.36
CA LEU A 102 5.17 4.40 24.28
C LEU A 102 6.56 4.63 23.66
N SER A 103 6.98 5.88 23.48
CA SER A 103 8.32 6.22 22.98
C SER A 103 9.40 5.66 23.91
N ASP A 104 9.29 5.90 25.21
CA ASP A 104 10.27 5.48 26.20
C ASP A 104 10.30 3.95 26.39
N SER A 105 9.12 3.31 26.44
CA SER A 105 9.02 1.85 26.48
C SER A 105 9.60 1.18 25.22
N VAL A 106 9.43 1.79 24.04
CA VAL A 106 9.99 1.27 22.78
C VAL A 106 11.50 1.47 22.71
N LYS A 107 12.05 2.57 23.26
CA LYS A 107 13.52 2.75 23.38
C LYS A 107 14.13 1.63 24.23
N GLU A 108 13.53 1.30 25.38
CA GLU A 108 13.99 0.20 26.23
C GLU A 108 13.98 -1.15 25.47
N LEU A 109 12.88 -1.45 24.77
CA LEU A 109 12.82 -2.64 23.91
C LEU A 109 13.90 -2.62 22.81
N MET A 110 14.15 -1.47 22.17
CA MET A 110 15.20 -1.32 21.15
C MET A 110 16.58 -1.62 21.73
N HIS A 111 16.96 -1.06 22.88
CA HIS A 111 18.23 -1.40 23.52
C HIS A 111 18.35 -2.91 23.82
N SER A 112 17.26 -3.55 24.24
CA SER A 112 17.25 -5.01 24.48
C SER A 112 17.32 -5.88 23.21
N THR A 113 17.00 -5.32 22.04
CA THR A 113 16.85 -6.08 20.77
C THR A 113 18.01 -5.83 19.80
N MET A 114 18.50 -4.59 19.70
CA MET A 114 19.57 -4.17 18.76
C MET A 114 20.77 -3.51 19.44
N GLY A 115 20.79 -3.44 20.78
CA GLY A 115 21.94 -2.96 21.55
C GLY A 115 22.37 -1.54 21.16
N PRO A 116 23.67 -1.26 20.95
CA PRO A 116 24.20 0.07 20.63
C PRO A 116 23.68 0.69 19.32
N GLN A 117 23.00 -0.08 18.46
CA GLN A 117 22.42 0.46 17.23
C GLN A 117 21.09 1.20 17.47
N ALA A 118 20.49 1.04 18.65
CA ALA A 118 19.22 1.66 19.02
C ALA A 118 19.28 3.20 18.98
N ASP A 119 20.34 3.80 19.52
CA ASP A 119 20.50 5.27 19.65
C ASP A 119 20.50 6.01 18.30
N ASN A 120 20.90 5.33 17.23
CA ASN A 120 20.94 5.90 15.89
C ASN A 120 19.61 5.76 15.13
N CYS A 121 18.63 5.04 15.69
CA CYS A 121 17.38 4.73 15.02
C CYS A 121 16.23 5.64 15.48
N ARG A 122 15.50 6.21 14.52
CA ARG A 122 14.28 6.97 14.81
C ARG A 122 13.11 6.02 15.11
N ILE A 123 12.18 6.42 15.97
CA ILE A 123 10.95 5.65 16.22
C ILE A 123 9.83 6.20 15.34
N MET A 124 9.17 5.34 14.57
CA MET A 124 7.95 5.65 13.82
C MET A 124 6.79 4.81 14.36
N VAL A 125 5.68 5.44 14.74
CA VAL A 125 4.51 4.73 15.28
C VAL A 125 3.30 4.98 14.39
N ARG A 126 2.61 3.90 14.03
CA ARG A 126 1.37 3.93 13.24
C ARG A 126 0.29 3.14 13.98
N VAL A 127 -0.64 3.85 14.59
CA VAL A 127 -1.84 3.28 15.20
C VAL A 127 -3.00 3.41 14.23
N TYR A 128 -3.67 2.32 13.89
CA TYR A 128 -4.84 2.31 13.02
C TYR A 128 -6.05 1.79 13.81
N ALA A 129 -7.15 2.53 13.81
CA ALA A 129 -8.39 2.11 14.48
C ALA A 129 -9.63 2.73 13.81
N ASN A 130 -10.77 2.05 13.87
CA ASN A 130 -12.06 2.63 13.54
C ASN A 130 -12.48 3.58 14.69
N MET A 131 -12.12 4.87 14.60
CA MET A 131 -12.38 5.83 15.69
C MET A 131 -13.86 5.92 16.10
N LEU A 132 -14.80 5.68 15.17
CA LEU A 132 -16.23 5.67 15.44
C LEU A 132 -16.66 4.38 16.19
N GLY A 133 -16.13 3.23 15.79
CA GLY A 133 -16.33 1.95 16.49
C GLY A 133 -15.73 1.99 17.90
N LEU A 134 -14.45 2.36 17.99
CA LEU A 134 -13.69 2.47 19.22
C LEU A 134 -14.32 3.45 20.23
N SER A 135 -14.76 4.63 19.77
CA SER A 135 -15.47 5.58 20.65
C SER A 135 -16.75 4.98 21.25
N LYS A 136 -17.54 4.22 20.47
CA LYS A 136 -18.75 3.52 20.96
C LYS A 136 -18.42 2.38 21.95
N VAL A 137 -17.26 1.74 21.81
CA VAL A 137 -16.79 0.70 22.75
C VAL A 137 -16.38 1.34 24.07
N LEU A 138 -15.49 2.34 24.02
CA LEU A 138 -14.99 3.05 25.19
C LEU A 138 -16.10 3.82 25.95
N ALA A 139 -17.08 4.37 25.23
CA ALA A 139 -18.22 5.05 25.86
C ALA A 139 -19.15 4.10 26.61
N ARG A 140 -19.33 2.85 26.13
CA ARG A 140 -20.08 1.82 26.86
C ARG A 140 -19.33 1.33 28.10
N ALA A 141 -18.00 1.40 28.10
CA ALA A 141 -17.15 1.11 29.25
C ALA A 141 -17.01 2.30 30.23
N GLY A 142 -17.63 3.46 29.97
CA GLY A 142 -17.54 4.64 30.84
C GLY A 142 -16.18 5.36 30.81
N ILE A 143 -15.35 5.11 29.80
CA ILE A 143 -13.99 5.67 29.68
C ILE A 143 -14.02 7.04 28.98
N VAL A 144 -14.90 7.22 28.01
CA VAL A 144 -15.05 8.46 27.22
C VAL A 144 -16.53 8.83 27.09
N GLY A 145 -16.82 10.07 26.67
CA GLY A 145 -18.20 10.52 26.44
C GLY A 145 -18.93 9.76 25.33
N HIS A 146 -20.27 9.85 25.30
CA HIS A 146 -21.13 9.16 24.32
C HIS A 146 -21.15 9.79 22.91
N GLU A 147 -20.30 10.77 22.65
CA GLU A 147 -20.19 11.40 21.32
C GLU A 147 -19.57 10.44 20.30
N ALA A 148 -20.00 10.56 19.04
CA ALA A 148 -19.63 9.62 17.97
C ALA A 148 -18.12 9.49 17.70
N ARG A 149 -17.31 10.44 18.15
CA ARG A 149 -15.84 10.40 18.02
C ARG A 149 -15.15 10.93 19.28
N SER A 150 -15.65 10.57 20.46
CA SER A 150 -15.16 11.06 21.76
C SER A 150 -13.70 10.73 22.07
N ILE A 151 -13.07 9.77 21.38
CA ILE A 151 -11.61 9.53 21.45
C ILE A 151 -10.78 10.57 20.65
N SER A 152 -11.39 11.45 19.85
CA SER A 152 -10.65 12.40 18.99
C SER A 152 -9.67 13.33 19.73
N PRO A 153 -9.96 13.83 20.94
CA PRO A 153 -8.98 14.62 21.69
C PRO A 153 -7.72 13.81 21.98
N PHE A 154 -7.86 12.54 22.40
CA PHE A 154 -6.74 11.62 22.65
C PHE A 154 -5.91 11.38 21.37
N ALA A 155 -6.54 11.03 20.26
CA ALA A 155 -5.84 10.86 18.98
C ALA A 155 -5.12 12.15 18.54
N SER A 156 -5.74 13.32 18.73
CA SER A 156 -5.12 14.62 18.43
C SER A 156 -4.01 15.02 19.41
N GLY A 157 -3.98 14.45 20.62
CA GLY A 157 -2.88 14.54 21.58
C GLY A 157 -1.68 13.71 21.12
N PHE A 158 -1.95 12.44 20.82
CA PHE A 158 -0.97 11.49 20.34
C PHE A 158 -0.25 11.99 19.08
N ASN A 159 -1.00 12.46 18.08
CA ASN A 159 -0.46 12.90 16.79
C ASN A 159 0.39 14.18 16.84
N ARG A 160 0.29 14.97 17.91
CA ARG A 160 1.08 16.21 18.09
C ARG A 160 2.25 16.06 19.06
N ALA A 161 2.35 14.91 19.72
CA ALA A 161 3.36 14.67 20.75
C ALA A 161 4.75 14.44 20.14
N GLU A 162 4.81 13.65 19.06
CA GLU A 162 6.06 13.23 18.42
C GLU A 162 5.92 13.23 16.89
N GLY A 163 6.94 13.74 16.18
CA GLY A 163 6.85 14.04 14.74
C GLY A 163 6.77 12.84 13.78
N LEU A 164 6.75 11.61 14.29
CA LEU A 164 6.58 10.36 13.52
C LEU A 164 5.50 9.44 14.13
N PHE A 165 4.66 9.96 15.03
CA PHE A 165 3.62 9.22 15.72
C PHE A 165 2.26 9.60 15.14
N ASP A 166 1.56 8.63 14.57
CA ASP A 166 0.29 8.85 13.87
C ASP A 166 -0.77 7.83 14.31
N PHE A 167 -1.80 8.33 15.00
CA PHE A 167 -3.08 7.68 15.25
C PHE A 167 -4.05 8.06 14.13
N VAL A 168 -4.45 7.07 13.34
CA VAL A 168 -5.15 7.25 12.06
C VAL A 168 -6.53 6.61 12.11
N ASP A 169 -7.56 7.41 11.81
CA ASP A 169 -8.91 6.94 11.55
C ASP A 169 -8.91 6.00 10.33
N ALA A 170 -9.14 4.72 10.57
CA ALA A 170 -9.27 3.70 9.54
C ALA A 170 -10.64 3.74 8.82
N ALA A 171 -11.53 4.63 9.26
CA ALA A 171 -12.93 4.79 8.86
C ALA A 171 -13.84 3.61 9.24
N ASP A 172 -15.16 3.83 9.14
CA ASP A 172 -16.17 2.87 9.56
C ASP A 172 -16.38 1.76 8.53
N LYS A 173 -15.36 0.89 8.40
CA LYS A 173 -15.38 -0.32 7.59
C LYS A 173 -14.91 -1.50 8.41
N LYS A 174 -15.62 -2.62 8.24
CA LYS A 174 -15.10 -3.94 8.62
C LYS A 174 -13.75 -4.14 7.91
N GLU A 175 -12.71 -4.47 8.67
CA GLU A 175 -11.32 -4.67 8.20
C GLU A 175 -10.57 -3.40 7.72
N GLY A 176 -11.02 -2.20 8.12
CA GLY A 176 -10.39 -0.93 7.73
C GLY A 176 -8.98 -0.73 8.30
N SER A 177 -8.75 -1.11 9.56
CA SER A 177 -7.46 -1.08 10.26
C SER A 177 -6.50 -2.09 9.66
N ASP A 178 -6.92 -3.35 9.56
CA ASP A 178 -6.11 -4.47 9.08
C ASP A 178 -5.60 -4.23 7.64
N PHE A 179 -6.44 -3.65 6.77
CA PHE A 179 -6.02 -3.28 5.42
C PHE A 179 -4.83 -2.31 5.43
N LYS A 180 -4.85 -1.29 6.29
CA LYS A 180 -3.74 -0.32 6.41
C LYS A 180 -2.51 -0.96 7.04
N ILE A 181 -2.69 -1.79 8.07
CA ILE A 181 -1.60 -2.47 8.77
C ILE A 181 -0.86 -3.45 7.84
N ARG A 182 -1.59 -4.28 7.08
CA ARG A 182 -1.02 -5.23 6.10
C ARG A 182 -0.14 -4.52 5.07
N GLU A 183 -0.62 -3.41 4.50
CA GLU A 183 0.11 -2.69 3.45
C GLU A 183 1.30 -1.88 4.00
N MET A 184 1.22 -1.32 5.22
CA MET A 184 2.38 -0.68 5.85
C MET A 184 3.43 -1.71 6.25
N PHE A 185 3.04 -2.86 6.80
CA PHE A 185 3.97 -3.94 7.11
C PHE A 185 4.75 -4.37 5.85
N ARG A 186 4.04 -4.67 4.75
CA ARG A 186 4.64 -5.03 3.45
C ARG A 186 5.57 -3.94 2.92
N MET A 187 5.19 -2.68 3.02
CA MET A 187 6.01 -1.56 2.55
C MET A 187 7.32 -1.41 3.33
N PHE A 188 7.33 -1.72 4.64
CA PHE A 188 8.46 -1.45 5.52
C PHE A 188 9.32 -2.67 5.86
N VAL A 189 8.81 -3.90 5.73
CA VAL A 189 9.57 -5.12 6.07
C VAL A 189 10.78 -5.32 5.16
N ASP A 190 10.69 -4.97 3.88
CA ASP A 190 11.76 -5.13 2.90
C ASP A 190 12.70 -3.91 2.81
N LEU A 191 12.43 -2.81 3.53
CA LEU A 191 13.30 -1.62 3.50
C LEU A 191 14.51 -1.78 4.42
N ASN A 192 15.70 -1.53 3.87
CA ASN A 192 16.98 -1.55 4.59
C ASN A 192 17.08 -0.48 5.70
N GLN A 193 16.35 0.62 5.56
CA GLN A 193 16.26 1.68 6.58
C GLN A 193 15.41 1.27 7.78
N CYS A 194 14.41 0.41 7.57
CA CYS A 194 13.60 -0.16 8.65
C CYS A 194 14.44 -1.27 9.30
N ARG A 195 14.96 -1.01 10.50
CA ARG A 195 15.82 -1.98 11.22
C ARG A 195 15.03 -3.04 11.96
N HIS A 196 13.85 -2.68 12.45
CA HIS A 196 13.00 -3.58 13.24
C HIS A 196 11.53 -3.19 13.17
N ILE A 197 10.63 -4.17 13.32
CA ILE A 197 9.18 -3.98 13.38
C ILE A 197 8.63 -4.54 14.69
N TYR A 198 8.10 -3.66 15.54
CA TYR A 198 7.24 -4.04 16.67
C TYR A 198 5.79 -4.13 16.20
N PHE A 199 5.23 -5.33 16.21
CA PHE A 199 3.91 -5.62 15.65
C PHE A 199 2.88 -5.90 16.75
N ALA A 200 1.97 -4.95 16.95
CA ALA A 200 0.87 -4.99 17.91
C ALA A 200 -0.47 -5.22 17.17
N GLY A 201 -0.63 -6.40 16.57
CA GLY A 201 -1.86 -6.80 15.85
C GLY A 201 -2.38 -8.20 16.22
N CYS A 202 -1.68 -8.93 17.09
CA CYS A 202 -1.85 -10.37 17.38
C CYS A 202 -3.15 -10.76 18.12
N HIS A 203 -4.14 -9.88 18.15
CA HIS A 203 -5.50 -10.18 18.60
C HIS A 203 -6.39 -10.72 17.47
N ASP A 204 -6.06 -10.42 16.20
CA ASP A 204 -6.78 -10.93 15.02
C ASP A 204 -5.93 -11.95 14.26
N THR A 205 -6.52 -13.13 14.03
CA THR A 205 -6.00 -14.20 13.15
C THR A 205 -5.83 -13.76 11.69
N GLY A 206 -6.49 -12.70 11.24
CA GLY A 206 -6.35 -12.13 9.90
C GLY A 206 -4.93 -11.61 9.57
N PHE A 207 -4.01 -11.54 10.52
CA PHE A 207 -2.59 -11.27 10.29
C PHE A 207 -1.72 -12.53 10.15
N ASN A 208 -2.26 -13.74 10.35
CA ASN A 208 -1.51 -15.00 10.20
C ASN A 208 -0.83 -15.12 8.83
N SER A 209 -1.55 -14.79 7.74
CA SER A 209 -1.01 -14.83 6.37
C SER A 209 0.03 -13.74 6.06
N LEU A 210 0.04 -12.65 6.83
CA LEU A 210 1.04 -11.58 6.74
C LEU A 210 2.36 -11.99 7.39
N LEU A 211 2.30 -12.71 8.52
CA LEU A 211 3.48 -13.10 9.29
C LEU A 211 4.07 -14.46 8.90
N THR A 212 3.32 -15.32 8.18
CA THR A 212 3.81 -16.64 7.72
C THR A 212 5.12 -16.60 6.92
N PRO A 213 5.34 -15.65 5.99
CA PRO A 213 6.63 -15.55 5.28
C PRO A 213 7.82 -15.17 6.16
N HIS A 214 7.59 -14.69 7.39
CA HIS A 214 8.62 -14.14 8.27
C HIS A 214 8.79 -14.95 9.57
N ARG A 215 8.42 -16.25 9.56
CA ARG A 215 8.65 -17.17 10.69
C ARG A 215 10.14 -17.19 11.07
N GLY A 216 10.43 -17.07 12.36
CA GLY A 216 11.79 -17.04 12.91
C GLY A 216 12.62 -15.79 12.54
N SER A 217 12.02 -14.74 12.00
CA SER A 217 12.74 -13.49 11.68
C SER A 217 13.16 -12.74 12.95
N ASP A 218 14.42 -12.32 12.98
CA ASP A 218 15.01 -11.43 13.98
C ASP A 218 14.54 -9.97 13.85
N LYS A 219 14.10 -9.56 12.65
CA LYS A 219 13.62 -8.21 12.31
C LYS A 219 12.24 -7.85 12.88
N ILE A 220 11.52 -8.81 13.47
CA ILE A 220 10.13 -8.63 13.94
C ILE A 220 10.01 -9.04 15.41
N THR A 221 9.25 -8.27 16.18
CA THR A 221 8.85 -8.65 17.55
C THR A 221 7.37 -8.40 17.72
N LEU A 222 6.66 -9.41 18.22
CA LEU A 222 5.23 -9.32 18.48
C LEU A 222 5.00 -8.66 19.84
N ILE A 223 4.11 -7.67 19.88
CA ILE A 223 3.66 -7.06 21.12
C ILE A 223 2.39 -7.79 21.58
N LYS A 224 2.40 -8.31 22.80
CA LYS A 224 1.26 -8.94 23.46
C LYS A 224 0.58 -7.95 24.42
N ALA A 225 -0.74 -8.06 24.51
CA ALA A 225 -1.61 -7.23 25.34
C ALA A 225 -2.83 -8.06 25.81
N ALA A 226 -3.86 -7.38 26.34
CA ALA A 226 -5.12 -7.99 26.82
C ALA A 226 -5.74 -9.06 25.91
N SER A 227 -5.68 -8.86 24.60
CA SER A 227 -6.22 -9.78 23.58
C SER A 227 -5.07 -10.37 22.78
N TRP A 228 -4.92 -11.70 22.80
CA TRP A 228 -3.83 -12.44 22.17
C TRP A 228 -4.34 -13.76 21.60
N HIS A 229 -4.01 -14.05 20.34
CA HIS A 229 -4.31 -15.34 19.72
C HIS A 229 -3.09 -16.27 19.76
N ARG A 230 -3.30 -17.51 20.21
CA ARG A 230 -2.19 -18.44 20.49
C ARG A 230 -1.44 -18.92 19.25
N ASP A 231 -2.07 -18.89 18.07
CA ASP A 231 -1.41 -19.25 16.80
C ASP A 231 -0.11 -18.49 16.59
N PHE A 232 -0.02 -17.23 17.06
CA PHE A 232 1.16 -16.39 16.93
C PHE A 232 2.38 -16.91 17.73
N GLU A 233 2.18 -17.76 18.74
CA GLU A 233 3.25 -18.49 19.44
C GLU A 233 3.98 -19.47 18.49
N SER A 234 3.31 -19.99 17.46
CA SER A 234 3.86 -20.98 16.52
C SER A 234 4.86 -20.42 15.49
N TYR A 235 5.05 -19.10 15.44
CA TYR A 235 5.86 -18.44 14.41
C TYR A 235 7.35 -18.30 14.80
N GLY A 236 7.72 -18.63 16.03
CA GLY A 236 9.11 -18.50 16.51
C GLY A 236 9.61 -17.05 16.59
N LEU A 237 8.70 -16.08 16.59
CA LEU A 237 9.03 -14.65 16.71
C LEU A 237 9.14 -14.26 18.20
N PRO A 238 10.09 -13.37 18.57
CA PRO A 238 10.13 -12.80 19.91
C PRO A 238 8.80 -12.14 20.29
N VAL A 239 8.35 -12.39 21.52
CA VAL A 239 7.14 -11.77 22.09
C VAL A 239 7.54 -10.87 23.28
N LYS A 240 7.02 -9.65 23.31
CA LYS A 240 7.20 -8.67 24.38
C LYS A 240 5.86 -8.09 24.80
N GLU A 241 5.77 -7.53 25.99
CA GLU A 241 4.57 -6.82 26.48
C GLU A 241 4.92 -5.38 26.80
N LEU A 242 3.96 -4.47 26.62
CA LEU A 242 4.08 -3.05 26.97
C LEU A 242 3.02 -2.68 28.02
N PRO A 243 3.19 -3.15 29.28
CA PRO A 243 2.16 -3.12 30.30
C PRO A 243 1.94 -1.73 30.93
N SER A 244 2.79 -0.75 30.68
CA SER A 244 2.54 0.67 31.05
C SER A 244 1.65 1.36 30.01
N VAL A 245 1.86 1.08 28.72
CA VAL A 245 1.14 1.69 27.59
C VAL A 245 -0.27 1.09 27.41
N PHE A 246 -0.36 -0.24 27.30
CA PHE A 246 -1.58 -0.94 26.88
C PHE A 246 -2.33 -1.60 28.04
N MET A 247 -3.63 -1.80 27.86
CA MET A 247 -4.46 -2.60 28.77
C MET A 247 -4.00 -4.07 28.78
N SER A 248 -3.92 -4.63 29.99
CA SER A 248 -3.55 -6.02 30.24
C SER A 248 -4.78 -6.94 30.37
N THR A 249 -5.97 -6.34 30.48
CA THR A 249 -7.27 -7.01 30.61
C THR A 249 -8.26 -6.42 29.59
N PRO A 250 -9.09 -7.23 28.90
CA PRO A 250 -10.13 -6.71 28.00
C PRO A 250 -11.17 -5.86 28.74
N LEU A 251 -11.88 -5.00 28.01
CA LEU A 251 -12.97 -4.20 28.59
C LEU A 251 -14.15 -5.08 29.03
N PRO A 252 -14.83 -4.74 30.15
CA PRO A 252 -16.03 -5.46 30.59
C PRO A 252 -17.14 -5.42 29.53
N THR A 253 -17.49 -6.57 28.97
CA THR A 253 -18.58 -6.68 27.98
C THR A 253 -19.93 -6.84 28.66
N THR A 254 -20.48 -5.74 29.19
CA THR A 254 -21.88 -5.70 29.63
C THR A 254 -22.81 -5.85 28.42
N LYS A 255 -23.16 -7.09 28.08
CA LYS A 255 -24.27 -7.38 27.15
C LYS A 255 -25.55 -6.76 27.73
N PRO A 256 -26.29 -5.93 26.99
CA PRO A 256 -27.61 -5.51 27.44
C PRO A 256 -28.51 -6.75 27.46
N THR A 257 -28.89 -7.20 28.65
CA THR A 257 -30.08 -8.05 28.80
C THR A 257 -31.27 -7.21 28.35
N GLY A 258 -31.79 -7.50 27.16
CA GLY A 258 -32.99 -6.84 26.66
C GLY A 258 -34.14 -7.02 27.65
N PRO A 259 -35.05 -6.03 27.78
CA PRO A 259 -36.18 -6.14 28.69
C PRO A 259 -37.03 -7.36 28.33
N LEU A 260 -37.34 -8.17 29.33
CA LEU A 260 -38.19 -9.34 29.18
C LEU A 260 -39.58 -8.92 28.67
N SER A 261 -39.98 -9.48 27.53
CA SER A 261 -41.31 -9.26 26.95
C SER A 261 -42.35 -10.02 27.77
N VAL A 262 -42.88 -9.36 28.80
CA VAL A 262 -44.02 -9.87 29.58
C VAL A 262 -45.30 -9.48 28.84
N LYS A 263 -46.05 -10.48 28.35
CA LYS A 263 -47.38 -10.29 27.77
C LYS A 263 -48.35 -9.81 28.86
N PRO A 264 -49.10 -8.71 28.67
CA PRO A 264 -50.18 -8.37 29.57
C PRO A 264 -51.39 -9.28 29.33
N ALA A 265 -51.95 -9.83 30.41
CA ALA A 265 -53.26 -10.48 30.41
C ALA A 265 -54.33 -9.48 30.86
N ASN A 266 -55.51 -9.52 30.23
CA ASN A 266 -56.64 -8.65 30.58
C ASN A 266 -57.26 -9.04 31.92
N ALA A 267 -57.62 -8.05 32.72
CA ALA A 267 -58.75 -8.10 33.65
C ALA A 267 -59.39 -6.70 33.77
N ILE A 268 -60.72 -6.66 33.86
CA ILE A 268 -61.55 -5.45 33.77
C ILE A 268 -62.07 -5.07 35.17
N ASN A 269 -62.15 -3.76 35.45
CA ASN A 269 -63.15 -3.03 36.29
C ASN A 269 -62.57 -1.64 36.62
N GLY A 270 -63.29 -0.51 36.65
CA GLY A 270 -64.68 -0.25 36.29
C GLY A 270 -65.10 1.16 36.77
N ALA A 271 -65.48 2.04 35.84
CA ALA A 271 -66.21 3.33 35.98
C ALA A 271 -65.92 4.30 37.16
N ASN A 272 -65.60 5.56 36.84
CA ASN A 272 -66.50 6.72 37.06
C ASN A 272 -65.88 8.08 36.68
N GLY A 273 -66.74 9.06 36.36
CA GLY A 273 -66.44 10.49 36.45
C GLY A 273 -66.10 11.21 35.13
N ALA A 274 -66.89 12.23 34.79
CA ALA A 274 -66.73 13.05 33.59
C ALA A 274 -66.34 14.51 33.91
N ASN A 275 -65.93 15.23 32.86
CA ASN A 275 -65.84 16.70 32.72
C ASN A 275 -64.77 17.48 33.51
N GLY A 276 -64.13 18.42 32.79
CA GLY A 276 -64.13 19.81 33.27
C GLY A 276 -62.78 20.53 33.37
N ASN A 277 -62.29 21.05 32.25
CA ASN A 277 -61.59 22.34 32.11
C ASN A 277 -60.53 22.81 33.15
N ASN A 278 -59.32 23.01 32.61
CA ASN A 278 -58.58 24.29 32.66
C ASN A 278 -58.13 24.85 34.03
N THR A 279 -56.82 24.92 34.28
CA THR A 279 -56.17 26.21 34.67
C THR A 279 -54.64 26.17 34.56
N ASN A 280 -54.06 27.28 34.10
CA ASN A 280 -52.64 27.61 34.22
C ASN A 280 -52.17 27.67 35.69
N THR A 281 -50.91 27.31 35.95
CA THR A 281 -50.05 28.13 36.84
C THR A 281 -48.61 28.18 36.32
N ASN A 282 -48.11 29.39 36.09
CA ASN A 282 -46.71 29.70 35.80
C ASN A 282 -45.94 29.94 37.11
N THR A 283 -44.70 29.43 37.20
CA THR A 283 -43.56 30.06 37.92
C THR A 283 -42.27 29.61 37.21
N ASN A 284 -41.77 30.29 36.18
CA ASN A 284 -40.97 31.54 36.18
C ASN A 284 -39.80 31.58 37.18
N THR A 285 -38.57 31.44 36.66
CA THR A 285 -37.46 32.44 36.65
C THR A 285 -36.31 31.87 35.79
N ASN A 286 -35.93 32.40 34.62
CA ASN A 286 -35.15 33.63 34.33
C ASN A 286 -33.80 33.70 35.08
N ALA A 287 -32.65 34.01 34.47
CA ALA A 287 -32.29 34.34 33.07
C ALA A 287 -30.79 33.94 32.84
N TYR A 288 -30.05 34.20 31.76
CA TYR A 288 -30.14 35.07 30.57
C TYR A 288 -29.37 34.42 29.39
N GLY A 289 -29.57 34.87 28.14
CA GLY A 289 -28.69 34.53 27.00
C GLY A 289 -29.37 34.54 25.63
N ASN A 290 -29.27 35.67 24.90
CA ASN A 290 -29.99 35.87 23.64
C ASN A 290 -29.21 35.30 22.43
N SER A 291 -29.66 34.17 21.86
CA SER A 291 -29.16 33.66 20.57
C SER A 291 -30.28 33.00 19.78
N SER A 292 -30.57 33.49 18.57
CA SER A 292 -31.59 32.92 17.69
C SER A 292 -31.24 31.48 17.30
N LYS A 293 -32.17 30.54 17.56
CA LYS A 293 -31.99 29.14 17.17
C LYS A 293 -31.88 29.04 15.64
N PRO A 294 -30.84 28.39 15.08
CA PRO A 294 -30.61 28.41 13.63
C PRO A 294 -31.73 27.72 12.86
N VAL A 295 -32.01 28.21 11.65
CA VAL A 295 -33.05 27.68 10.76
C VAL A 295 -32.73 26.26 10.29
N CYS A 296 -33.74 25.40 10.26
CA CYS A 296 -33.61 24.02 9.84
C CYS A 296 -33.54 23.89 8.32
N LYS A 297 -32.31 23.77 7.79
CA LYS A 297 -32.07 23.53 6.34
C LYS A 297 -32.74 22.25 5.80
N HIS A 298 -33.08 21.28 6.67
CA HIS A 298 -33.85 20.09 6.27
C HIS A 298 -35.35 20.38 6.14
N PHE A 299 -35.90 21.31 6.94
CA PHE A 299 -37.29 21.76 6.83
C PHE A 299 -37.48 22.63 5.58
N GLN A 300 -36.54 23.53 5.30
CA GLN A 300 -36.51 24.32 4.06
C GLN A 300 -36.43 23.46 2.78
N LYS A 301 -36.09 22.17 2.90
CA LYS A 301 -36.05 21.20 1.80
C LYS A 301 -37.16 20.14 1.88
N GLY A 302 -38.14 20.29 2.78
CA GLY A 302 -39.25 19.35 2.96
C GLY A 302 -38.90 17.97 3.55
N ILE A 303 -37.66 17.76 4.02
CA ILE A 303 -37.12 16.45 4.42
C ILE A 303 -36.84 16.31 5.93
N CYS A 304 -37.30 17.24 6.76
CA CYS A 304 -37.07 17.18 8.21
C CYS A 304 -37.98 16.14 8.89
N ARG A 305 -37.42 14.98 9.24
CA ARG A 305 -38.13 13.90 9.94
C ARG A 305 -38.46 14.17 11.42
N PHE A 306 -38.00 15.29 11.98
CA PHE A 306 -38.16 15.60 13.40
C PHE A 306 -39.41 16.45 13.74
N GLY A 307 -40.14 16.95 12.73
CA GLY A 307 -41.38 17.70 12.92
C GLY A 307 -41.26 18.84 13.94
N ASN A 308 -42.26 19.00 14.79
CA ASN A 308 -42.29 20.03 15.85
C ASN A 308 -41.26 19.77 16.98
N SER A 309 -40.64 18.60 17.03
CA SER A 309 -39.58 18.24 17.98
C SER A 309 -38.18 18.61 17.49
N CYS A 310 -38.05 19.33 16.37
CA CYS A 310 -36.74 19.73 15.85
C CYS A 310 -36.08 20.81 16.71
N ILE A 311 -34.81 20.62 17.05
CA ILE A 311 -34.00 21.61 17.78
C ILE A 311 -33.70 22.90 16.98
N LYS A 312 -34.01 22.92 15.68
CA LYS A 312 -33.78 24.03 14.73
C LYS A 312 -35.11 24.63 14.27
N GLN A 313 -35.16 25.94 14.04
CA GLN A 313 -36.42 26.61 13.69
C GLN A 313 -36.97 26.16 12.34
N HIS A 314 -38.26 25.85 12.31
CA HIS A 314 -39.03 25.51 11.11
C HIS A 314 -39.77 26.77 10.64
N ILE A 315 -39.25 27.41 9.58
CA ILE A 315 -39.78 28.66 9.02
C ILE A 315 -40.10 28.39 7.54
N MET A 316 -41.27 28.84 7.06
CA MET A 316 -41.70 28.61 5.68
C MET A 316 -40.95 29.53 4.68
N PRO A 317 -40.81 29.16 3.39
CA PRO A 317 -39.82 29.79 2.50
C PRO A 317 -40.06 31.23 2.04
N GLU A 318 -41.16 31.90 2.43
CA GLU A 318 -41.61 33.16 1.81
C GLU A 318 -41.26 34.45 2.58
N GLN A 319 -40.42 34.39 3.63
CA GLN A 319 -40.16 35.55 4.51
C GLN A 319 -38.67 35.92 4.68
N HIS A 320 -37.88 36.00 3.59
CA HIS A 320 -36.62 36.73 3.65
C HIS A 320 -36.25 37.47 2.34
N LEU A 321 -36.72 38.71 2.25
CA LEU A 321 -36.22 39.72 1.32
C LEU A 321 -34.97 40.43 1.90
N SER A 322 -33.99 40.66 1.02
CA SER A 322 -33.04 41.78 1.03
C SER A 322 -32.12 42.03 2.24
N LYS A 323 -30.78 41.93 2.03
CA LYS A 323 -29.78 43.02 2.22
C LYS A 323 -28.35 42.58 1.77
N PRO A 324 -27.38 43.51 1.57
CA PRO A 324 -26.67 43.57 0.28
C PRO A 324 -25.21 43.10 0.31
N VAL A 325 -24.66 42.96 -0.91
CA VAL A 325 -23.24 42.71 -1.20
C VAL A 325 -22.42 44.00 -1.06
N PRO A 326 -21.23 43.96 -0.42
CA PRO A 326 -20.16 44.93 -0.65
C PRO A 326 -19.14 44.36 -1.64
N GLU A 327 -18.94 45.06 -2.77
CA GLU A 327 -17.84 44.78 -3.70
C GLU A 327 -16.52 45.33 -3.16
N SER A 328 -15.43 44.55 -3.24
CA SER A 328 -14.09 45.03 -3.61
C SER A 328 -13.09 43.87 -3.74
N PRO A 329 -12.10 43.96 -4.65
CA PRO A 329 -11.42 42.78 -5.16
C PRO A 329 -10.18 42.38 -4.35
N LYS A 330 -10.00 41.08 -4.13
CA LYS A 330 -8.69 40.49 -3.79
C LYS A 330 -8.32 39.45 -4.84
N LYS A 331 -7.22 39.70 -5.55
CA LYS A 331 -6.60 38.74 -6.47
C LYS A 331 -6.27 37.46 -5.69
N LEU A 332 -6.90 36.34 -6.03
CA LEU A 332 -6.38 35.02 -5.69
C LEU A 332 -5.57 34.49 -6.88
N TRP A 333 -4.42 33.89 -6.59
CA TRP A 333 -3.71 33.07 -7.57
C TRP A 333 -4.54 31.82 -7.88
N SER A 334 -5.00 31.72 -9.13
CA SER A 334 -5.76 30.56 -9.61
C SER A 334 -4.83 29.36 -9.86
N THR A 335 -4.66 28.48 -8.89
CA THR A 335 -4.28 27.09 -9.19
C THR A 335 -5.45 26.38 -9.87
N PRO A 336 -5.26 25.71 -11.02
CA PRO A 336 -6.36 25.11 -11.76
C PRO A 336 -6.99 23.97 -10.95
N THR A 337 -8.21 24.17 -10.48
CA THR A 337 -9.02 23.09 -9.92
C THR A 337 -9.46 22.20 -11.07
N ILE A 338 -8.78 21.07 -11.27
CA ILE A 338 -9.14 20.10 -12.30
C ILE A 338 -10.51 19.50 -11.95
N VAL A 339 -11.54 20.03 -12.60
CA VAL A 339 -12.90 19.47 -12.60
C VAL A 339 -12.82 18.11 -13.30
N GLY A 340 -13.38 17.08 -12.67
CA GLY A 340 -13.40 15.74 -13.26
C GLY A 340 -14.26 15.68 -14.53
N ARG A 341 -13.95 14.75 -15.43
CA ARG A 341 -14.65 14.58 -16.71
C ARG A 341 -16.09 14.14 -16.49
N SER A 342 -17.05 14.73 -17.21
CA SER A 342 -18.46 14.37 -17.08
C SER A 342 -18.78 13.04 -17.78
N LEU A 343 -19.97 12.48 -17.52
CA LEU A 343 -20.42 11.24 -18.16
C LEU A 343 -20.62 11.45 -19.67
N GLU A 344 -21.18 12.60 -20.04
CA GLU A 344 -21.47 13.01 -21.42
C GLU A 344 -20.18 13.03 -22.25
N LEU A 345 -19.09 13.58 -21.70
CA LEU A 345 -17.79 13.62 -22.37
C LEU A 345 -17.27 12.21 -22.69
N PHE A 346 -17.34 11.28 -21.72
CA PHE A 346 -16.92 9.89 -21.96
C PHE A 346 -17.76 9.22 -23.04
N SER A 347 -19.09 9.37 -22.98
CA SER A 347 -20.01 8.78 -23.97
C SER A 347 -19.89 9.38 -25.38
N ALA A 348 -19.36 10.60 -25.50
CA ALA A 348 -19.25 11.32 -26.78
C ALA A 348 -17.86 11.19 -27.43
N THR A 349 -16.80 10.96 -26.66
CA THR A 349 -15.40 10.96 -27.17
C THR A 349 -14.76 9.58 -27.24
N LEU A 350 -15.15 8.64 -26.37
CA LEU A 350 -14.55 7.32 -26.34
C LEU A 350 -15.14 6.41 -27.43
N PRO A 351 -14.32 5.52 -28.04
CA PRO A 351 -14.82 4.54 -29.01
C PRO A 351 -15.95 3.67 -28.42
N PRO A 352 -17.00 3.33 -29.18
CA PRO A 352 -18.00 2.36 -28.74
C PRO A 352 -17.39 0.95 -28.63
N LYS A 353 -18.04 0.06 -27.88
CA LYS A 353 -17.73 -1.38 -27.90
C LYS A 353 -18.12 -1.97 -29.26
N TYR A 354 -17.15 -2.17 -30.15
CA TYR A 354 -17.35 -2.96 -31.37
C TYR A 354 -17.38 -4.46 -31.01
N LYS A 355 -18.36 -5.20 -31.57
CA LYS A 355 -18.43 -6.67 -31.43
C LYS A 355 -17.67 -7.41 -32.53
N ASP A 356 -17.52 -6.78 -33.71
CA ASP A 356 -16.83 -7.32 -34.88
C ASP A 356 -15.91 -6.23 -35.45
N SER A 357 -14.72 -6.64 -35.93
CA SER A 357 -13.52 -5.81 -36.26
C SER A 357 -12.85 -5.11 -35.07
N GLN A 358 -11.51 -5.07 -34.93
CA GLN A 358 -10.37 -5.67 -35.67
C GLN A 358 -9.16 -5.68 -34.71
N GLU A 359 -8.02 -6.33 -35.01
CA GLU A 359 -6.84 -6.42 -34.09
C GLU A 359 -6.06 -5.09 -33.88
N VAL A 360 -6.76 -3.95 -33.93
CA VAL A 360 -6.22 -2.60 -33.85
C VAL A 360 -6.68 -1.87 -32.59
N ILE A 361 -5.80 -1.03 -32.06
CA ILE A 361 -5.94 -0.34 -30.79
C ILE A 361 -6.03 1.17 -31.03
N PRO A 362 -7.07 1.86 -30.53
CA PRO A 362 -7.21 3.30 -30.69
C PRO A 362 -6.19 4.02 -29.81
N ILE A 363 -5.46 4.96 -30.40
CA ILE A 363 -4.52 5.84 -29.71
C ILE A 363 -4.87 7.30 -29.96
N ASN A 364 -4.62 8.13 -28.95
CA ASN A 364 -4.65 9.58 -29.12
C ASN A 364 -3.36 10.10 -29.78
N LYS A 365 -3.30 11.41 -30.04
CA LYS A 365 -2.13 12.10 -30.64
C LYS A 365 -0.82 11.93 -29.85
N ASP A 366 -0.91 11.72 -28.53
CA ASP A 366 0.23 11.57 -27.62
C ASP A 366 0.72 10.09 -27.58
N GLY A 367 0.06 9.20 -28.33
CA GLY A 367 0.37 7.78 -28.40
C GLY A 367 -0.18 6.95 -27.23
N ASP A 368 -1.08 7.50 -26.40
CA ASP A 368 -1.73 6.72 -25.34
C ASP A 368 -2.95 5.95 -25.88
N ARG A 369 -3.03 4.67 -25.53
CA ARG A 369 -4.20 3.80 -25.75
C ARG A 369 -5.43 4.37 -25.07
N LEU A 370 -6.54 4.35 -25.80
CA LEU A 370 -7.88 4.62 -25.29
C LEU A 370 -8.63 3.31 -25.04
N ASP A 371 -9.50 3.30 -24.03
CA ASP A 371 -10.44 2.22 -23.78
C ASP A 371 -11.77 2.53 -24.46
N ALA A 372 -12.49 1.49 -24.90
CA ALA A 372 -13.87 1.64 -25.34
C ALA A 372 -14.76 2.12 -24.18
N TYR A 373 -15.80 2.90 -24.50
CA TYR A 373 -16.75 3.41 -23.50
C TYR A 373 -17.44 2.26 -22.77
N CYS A 374 -17.29 2.23 -21.44
CA CYS A 374 -17.90 1.24 -20.57
C CYS A 374 -18.86 1.91 -19.58
N PRO A 375 -20.17 1.98 -19.88
CA PRO A 375 -21.16 2.51 -18.94
C PRO A 375 -21.23 1.64 -17.67
N HIS A 376 -21.79 2.21 -16.60
CA HIS A 376 -22.07 1.44 -15.38
C HIS A 376 -23.16 0.38 -15.66
N PRO A 377 -22.94 -0.90 -15.34
CA PRO A 377 -23.95 -1.94 -15.53
C PRO A 377 -25.23 -1.66 -14.73
N PRO A 378 -26.40 -2.12 -15.19
CA PRO A 378 -27.63 -1.99 -14.43
C PRO A 378 -27.58 -2.81 -13.13
N ALA A 379 -28.37 -2.40 -12.14
CA ALA A 379 -28.34 -2.99 -10.80
C ALA A 379 -28.65 -4.50 -10.80
N ASP A 380 -29.54 -4.97 -11.68
CA ASP A 380 -29.90 -6.39 -11.77
C ASP A 380 -28.76 -7.24 -12.34
N ALA A 381 -27.96 -6.71 -13.29
CA ALA A 381 -26.76 -7.38 -13.78
C ALA A 381 -25.69 -7.48 -12.68
N MET A 382 -25.50 -6.41 -11.90
CA MET A 382 -24.61 -6.42 -10.72
C MET A 382 -25.07 -7.44 -9.68
N ASP A 383 -26.39 -7.57 -9.44
CA ASP A 383 -26.93 -8.57 -8.51
C ASP A 383 -26.79 -10.01 -9.02
N ARG A 384 -26.97 -10.26 -10.32
CA ARG A 384 -26.67 -11.57 -10.95
C ARG A 384 -25.19 -11.92 -10.79
N TYR A 385 -24.29 -10.99 -11.08
CA TYR A 385 -22.85 -11.16 -10.86
C TYR A 385 -22.52 -11.47 -9.40
N HIS A 386 -23.04 -10.70 -8.44
CA HIS A 386 -22.81 -10.93 -7.02
C HIS A 386 -23.39 -12.26 -6.50
N ARG A 387 -24.45 -12.78 -7.13
CA ARG A 387 -24.99 -14.12 -6.82
C ARG A 387 -24.04 -15.20 -7.33
N ARG A 388 -23.68 -15.15 -8.62
CA ARG A 388 -22.72 -16.08 -9.24
C ARG A 388 -21.40 -16.13 -8.47
N ALA A 389 -20.83 -14.97 -8.14
CA ALA A 389 -19.54 -14.86 -7.45
C ALA A 389 -19.55 -15.35 -5.99
N LYS A 390 -20.72 -15.57 -5.38
CA LYS A 390 -20.86 -16.23 -4.06
C LYS A 390 -20.88 -17.75 -4.17
N GLU A 391 -21.42 -18.27 -5.27
CA GLU A 391 -21.46 -19.71 -5.56
C GLU A 391 -20.09 -20.20 -6.02
N SER A 392 -19.52 -19.52 -7.02
CA SER A 392 -18.16 -19.77 -7.50
C SER A 392 -17.63 -18.57 -8.28
N LYS A 393 -16.37 -18.18 -8.04
CA LYS A 393 -15.73 -17.03 -8.69
C LYS A 393 -15.20 -17.43 -10.06
N VAL A 394 -15.63 -16.69 -11.08
CA VAL A 394 -15.28 -16.91 -12.48
C VAL A 394 -13.94 -16.27 -12.85
N CYS A 395 -13.21 -16.87 -13.79
CA CYS A 395 -11.87 -16.43 -14.17
C CYS A 395 -11.90 -15.22 -15.11
N ASN A 396 -11.39 -14.06 -14.67
CA ASN A 396 -11.31 -12.86 -15.52
C ASN A 396 -10.46 -13.08 -16.78
N SER A 397 -9.37 -13.85 -16.71
CA SER A 397 -8.54 -14.14 -17.90
C SER A 397 -9.34 -14.90 -18.94
N TYR A 398 -9.93 -16.03 -18.55
CA TYR A 398 -10.73 -16.86 -19.45
C TYR A 398 -11.90 -16.06 -20.07
N HIS A 399 -12.70 -15.39 -19.25
CA HIS A 399 -13.93 -14.72 -19.70
C HIS A 399 -13.73 -13.34 -20.34
N LEU A 400 -12.56 -12.70 -20.23
CA LEU A 400 -12.30 -11.37 -20.82
C LEU A 400 -11.14 -11.31 -21.82
N SER A 401 -10.18 -12.24 -21.75
CA SER A 401 -9.11 -12.40 -22.77
C SER A 401 -9.30 -13.62 -23.68
N GLY A 402 -10.34 -14.43 -23.45
CA GLY A 402 -10.66 -15.64 -24.23
C GLY A 402 -9.86 -16.88 -23.83
N GLU A 403 -8.79 -16.73 -23.05
CA GLU A 403 -7.92 -17.82 -22.62
C GLU A 403 -7.42 -17.64 -21.18
N CYS A 404 -7.02 -18.76 -20.57
CA CYS A 404 -6.34 -18.77 -19.29
C CYS A 404 -5.15 -19.73 -19.39
N GLY A 405 -3.93 -19.21 -19.24
CA GLY A 405 -2.70 -19.99 -19.30
C GLY A 405 -2.40 -20.85 -18.07
N ASP A 406 -3.31 -20.91 -17.08
CA ASP A 406 -3.16 -21.72 -15.87
C ASP A 406 -4.00 -23.00 -15.99
N MET A 407 -3.31 -24.13 -16.18
CA MET A 407 -3.91 -25.47 -16.26
C MET A 407 -4.53 -25.94 -14.93
N SER A 408 -4.24 -25.28 -13.82
CA SER A 408 -4.77 -25.56 -12.48
C SER A 408 -5.53 -24.36 -11.91
N CYS A 409 -6.11 -23.52 -12.77
CA CYS A 409 -6.82 -22.31 -12.38
C CYS A 409 -7.89 -22.59 -11.30
N PRO A 410 -7.83 -21.92 -10.12
CA PRO A 410 -8.81 -22.11 -9.05
C PRO A 410 -10.12 -21.34 -9.29
N TYR A 411 -10.27 -20.71 -10.45
CA TYR A 411 -11.44 -19.92 -10.84
C TYR A 411 -12.22 -20.61 -11.95
N ASP A 412 -13.52 -20.35 -11.96
CA ASP A 412 -14.48 -21.06 -12.79
C ASP A 412 -14.42 -20.62 -14.27
N HIS A 413 -14.18 -21.61 -15.15
CA HIS A 413 -14.16 -21.46 -16.61
C HIS A 413 -15.49 -21.88 -17.26
N GLY A 414 -16.47 -22.35 -16.48
CA GLY A 414 -17.81 -22.68 -16.99
C GLY A 414 -18.57 -21.46 -17.49
N ASP A 415 -19.50 -21.69 -18.42
CA ASP A 415 -20.21 -20.64 -19.15
C ASP A 415 -20.90 -19.61 -18.24
N VAL A 416 -20.90 -18.37 -18.71
CA VAL A 416 -21.58 -17.23 -18.07
C VAL A 416 -22.36 -16.43 -19.12
N SER A 417 -23.47 -15.82 -18.71
CA SER A 417 -24.22 -14.92 -19.61
C SER A 417 -23.46 -13.63 -19.90
N ASP A 418 -23.66 -13.04 -21.08
CA ASP A 418 -23.15 -11.71 -21.47
C ASP A 418 -23.28 -10.65 -20.36
N SER A 419 -24.39 -10.63 -19.62
CA SER A 419 -24.59 -9.65 -18.53
C SER A 419 -23.57 -9.76 -17.37
N ILE A 420 -22.98 -10.94 -17.18
CA ILE A 420 -21.88 -11.18 -16.23
C ILE A 420 -20.54 -10.75 -16.85
N ILE A 421 -20.34 -11.00 -18.15
CA ILE A 421 -19.14 -10.56 -18.89
C ILE A 421 -19.05 -9.03 -18.90
N ASP A 422 -20.16 -8.32 -19.13
CA ASP A 422 -20.21 -6.85 -19.08
C ASP A 422 -19.87 -6.29 -17.69
N VAL A 423 -20.34 -6.95 -16.62
CA VAL A 423 -19.99 -6.57 -15.24
C VAL A 423 -18.51 -6.87 -14.95
N LEU A 424 -17.99 -8.03 -15.36
CA LEU A 424 -16.58 -8.39 -15.22
C LEU A 424 -15.66 -7.38 -15.94
N ASN A 425 -16.03 -6.98 -17.15
CA ASN A 425 -15.32 -5.98 -17.94
C ASN A 425 -15.33 -4.61 -17.23
N TYR A 426 -16.52 -4.13 -16.82
CA TYR A 426 -16.65 -2.88 -16.05
C TYR A 426 -15.87 -2.87 -14.73
N LEU A 427 -15.78 -4.00 -14.03
CA LEU A 427 -14.99 -4.12 -12.80
C LEU A 427 -13.49 -4.18 -13.09
N SER A 428 -13.07 -4.85 -14.17
CA SER A 428 -11.66 -4.98 -14.55
C SER A 428 -11.06 -3.69 -15.08
N LEU A 429 -11.82 -2.92 -15.87
CA LEU A 429 -11.43 -1.58 -16.36
C LEU A 429 -11.25 -0.54 -15.23
N GLN A 430 -11.59 -0.86 -13.98
CA GLN A 430 -11.29 -0.01 -12.81
C GLN A 430 -9.92 -0.28 -12.17
N TYR A 431 -9.20 -1.29 -12.66
CA TYR A 431 -7.82 -1.58 -12.27
C TYR A 431 -6.86 -1.08 -13.36
N PRO A 432 -5.89 -0.23 -13.02
CA PRO A 432 -4.98 0.35 -14.01
C PRO A 432 -4.03 -0.71 -14.57
N CYS A 433 -3.97 -0.81 -15.88
CA CYS A 433 -2.98 -1.62 -16.59
C CYS A 433 -1.55 -1.15 -16.24
N PRO A 434 -0.62 -2.04 -15.87
CA PRO A 434 0.77 -1.68 -15.60
C PRO A 434 1.49 -1.00 -16.77
N LYS A 435 1.13 -1.35 -18.01
CA LYS A 435 1.66 -0.72 -19.24
C LYS A 435 0.99 0.64 -19.55
N GLY A 436 -0.12 0.99 -18.88
CA GLY A 436 -0.85 2.25 -19.06
C GLY A 436 -1.16 2.54 -20.54
N GLY A 437 -1.09 3.82 -20.93
CA GLY A 437 -1.30 4.23 -22.33
C GLY A 437 -0.33 3.60 -23.34
N ALA A 438 0.80 3.03 -22.92
CA ALA A 438 1.72 2.30 -23.79
C ALA A 438 1.29 0.84 -24.06
N CYS A 439 0.20 0.35 -23.45
CA CYS A 439 -0.30 -0.99 -23.70
C CYS A 439 -0.76 -1.18 -25.16
N ARG A 440 -0.33 -2.28 -25.79
CA ARG A 440 -0.71 -2.68 -27.16
C ARG A 440 -1.20 -4.12 -27.28
N SER A 441 -1.62 -4.73 -26.16
CA SER A 441 -2.21 -6.07 -26.16
C SER A 441 -3.72 -5.99 -26.40
N ILE A 442 -4.25 -6.63 -27.45
CA ILE A 442 -5.70 -6.64 -27.69
C ILE A 442 -6.43 -7.43 -26.59
N LYS A 443 -5.78 -8.49 -26.06
CA LYS A 443 -6.27 -9.32 -24.94
C LYS A 443 -6.26 -8.61 -23.57
N CYS A 444 -5.76 -7.38 -23.45
CA CYS A 444 -5.69 -6.67 -22.17
C CYS A 444 -7.05 -6.16 -21.68
N TYR A 445 -7.60 -6.81 -20.66
CA TYR A 445 -8.88 -6.49 -19.99
C TYR A 445 -8.77 -5.51 -18.79
N LEU A 446 -7.57 -4.97 -18.53
CA LEU A 446 -7.34 -3.92 -17.53
C LEU A 446 -7.51 -2.53 -18.16
N GLY A 447 -7.92 -1.55 -17.37
CA GLY A 447 -8.19 -0.19 -17.85
C GLY A 447 -6.91 0.64 -18.05
N HIS A 448 -6.89 1.44 -19.10
CA HIS A 448 -5.81 2.37 -19.45
C HIS A 448 -6.21 3.81 -19.12
N ILE A 449 -7.52 4.13 -19.11
CA ILE A 449 -8.07 5.45 -18.77
C ILE A 449 -9.09 5.38 -17.62
N CYS A 450 -9.24 6.48 -16.86
CA CYS A 450 -10.29 6.58 -15.85
C CYS A 450 -11.62 7.05 -16.47
N GLN A 451 -12.61 6.16 -16.57
CA GLN A 451 -13.96 6.49 -17.07
C GLN A 451 -14.97 6.88 -15.97
N LYS A 452 -14.53 7.17 -14.73
CA LYS A 452 -15.44 7.51 -13.63
C LYS A 452 -15.93 8.97 -13.74
N PRO A 453 -17.25 9.23 -13.85
CA PRO A 453 -17.77 10.59 -13.96
C PRO A 453 -17.39 11.46 -12.77
N ASN A 454 -17.00 12.70 -13.06
CA ASN A 454 -16.55 13.72 -12.12
C ASN A 454 -15.37 13.29 -11.22
N CYS A 455 -14.64 12.23 -11.59
CA CYS A 455 -13.49 11.76 -10.84
C CYS A 455 -12.35 12.78 -10.91
N LYS A 456 -11.88 13.22 -9.73
CA LYS A 456 -10.83 14.22 -9.62
C LYS A 456 -9.47 13.56 -9.82
N ALA A 457 -8.63 14.24 -10.61
CA ALA A 457 -7.24 13.89 -10.81
C ALA A 457 -6.40 14.24 -9.57
N VAL A 458 -6.60 13.45 -8.51
CA VAL A 458 -5.84 13.40 -7.25
C VAL A 458 -5.88 11.95 -6.76
N LYS A 459 -4.82 11.48 -6.07
CA LYS A 459 -4.82 10.15 -5.44
C LYS A 459 -5.98 10.09 -4.43
N SER A 460 -7.03 9.37 -4.78
CA SER A 460 -8.25 9.23 -3.98
C SER A 460 -8.58 7.76 -3.80
N TRP A 461 -9.10 7.37 -2.65
CA TRP A 461 -9.42 5.97 -2.36
C TRP A 461 -10.49 5.40 -3.33
N GLN A 462 -11.28 6.27 -3.97
CA GLN A 462 -12.32 5.95 -4.93
C GLN A 462 -11.80 5.64 -6.35
N CYS A 463 -10.55 5.98 -6.67
CA CYS A 463 -9.96 5.79 -7.99
C CYS A 463 -8.50 5.32 -7.95
N ARG A 464 -8.21 4.18 -8.58
CA ARG A 464 -6.86 3.57 -8.63
C ARG A 464 -5.94 4.21 -9.69
N PHE A 465 -6.49 5.01 -10.60
CA PHE A 465 -5.75 5.62 -11.71
C PHE A 465 -4.86 6.78 -11.27
N ASN A 466 -3.72 6.93 -11.95
CA ASN A 466 -2.79 8.03 -11.74
C ASN A 466 -3.29 9.34 -12.39
N GLN A 467 -2.51 10.42 -12.26
CA GLN A 467 -2.83 11.72 -12.86
C GLN A 467 -3.03 11.62 -14.39
N ARG A 468 -2.09 10.96 -15.08
CA ARG A 468 -2.06 10.86 -16.54
C ARG A 468 -3.40 10.32 -17.05
N ALA A 469 -3.87 9.19 -16.52
CA ALA A 469 -5.13 8.55 -16.90
C ALA A 469 -6.42 9.36 -16.62
N HIS A 470 -6.34 10.51 -15.95
CA HIS A 470 -7.43 11.49 -15.83
C HIS A 470 -7.24 12.72 -16.76
N THR A 471 -6.05 12.93 -17.32
CA THR A 471 -5.69 14.09 -18.15
C THR A 471 -5.40 13.74 -19.62
N LEU A 472 -5.28 12.46 -19.98
CA LEU A 472 -5.09 11.98 -21.36
C LEU A 472 -6.13 12.55 -22.34
N ASP A 473 -5.70 13.02 -23.51
CA ASP A 473 -6.62 13.36 -24.60
C ASP A 473 -7.49 12.13 -24.93
N LEU A 474 -8.80 12.31 -25.06
CA LEU A 474 -9.76 11.24 -25.32
C LEU A 474 -10.14 11.11 -26.81
N ASN A 475 -9.65 12.03 -27.64
CA ASN A 475 -9.87 11.93 -29.08
C ASN A 475 -9.00 10.82 -29.67
N THR A 476 -9.62 9.91 -30.42
CA THR A 476 -8.88 8.89 -31.18
C THR A 476 -8.29 9.54 -32.43
N GLU A 477 -6.96 9.48 -32.55
CA GLU A 477 -6.21 10.05 -33.67
C GLU A 477 -5.87 8.96 -34.70
N LYS A 478 -5.43 7.79 -34.22
CA LYS A 478 -5.00 6.66 -35.05
C LYS A 478 -5.42 5.33 -34.43
N TRP A 479 -5.46 4.30 -35.27
CA TRP A 479 -5.60 2.91 -34.88
C TRP A 479 -4.30 2.18 -35.23
N VAL A 480 -3.74 1.40 -34.31
CA VAL A 480 -2.44 0.72 -34.49
C VAL A 480 -2.57 -0.77 -34.21
N ALA A 481 -1.83 -1.61 -34.93
CA ALA A 481 -1.83 -3.05 -34.73
C ALA A 481 -1.49 -3.44 -33.27
N SER A 482 -2.10 -4.54 -32.81
CA SER A 482 -1.79 -5.16 -31.52
C SER A 482 -0.48 -5.95 -31.56
N ILE A 483 0.10 -6.22 -30.39
CA ILE A 483 1.35 -7.00 -30.26
C ILE A 483 1.11 -8.42 -30.77
N GLU A 484 -0.06 -8.99 -30.46
CA GLU A 484 -0.43 -10.36 -30.84
C GLU A 484 -0.45 -10.56 -32.37
N HIS A 485 -0.68 -9.51 -33.16
CA HIS A 485 -0.64 -9.57 -34.64
C HIS A 485 0.79 -9.60 -35.22
N ASN A 486 1.80 -9.12 -34.49
CA ASN A 486 3.20 -9.12 -34.99
C ASN A 486 3.86 -10.50 -34.92
N ASP A 487 3.38 -11.38 -34.02
CA ASP A 487 3.92 -12.73 -33.86
C ASP A 487 3.43 -13.68 -34.99
N ASP A 488 2.21 -13.46 -35.50
CA ASP A 488 1.65 -14.23 -36.61
C ASP A 488 2.28 -13.89 -37.98
N GLU A 489 2.57 -12.60 -38.28
CA GLU A 489 3.20 -12.22 -39.56
C GLU A 489 4.68 -12.63 -39.68
N ASN A 490 5.40 -12.77 -38.56
CA ASN A 490 6.83 -13.12 -38.58
C ASN A 490 7.10 -14.63 -38.59
N SER A 491 6.05 -15.46 -38.72
CA SER A 491 6.11 -16.93 -38.75
C SER A 491 6.45 -17.52 -40.14
N GLN A 492 7.16 -16.76 -40.99
CA GLN A 492 7.79 -17.28 -42.22
C GLN A 492 9.32 -17.07 -42.19
N SER A 493 10.01 -17.95 -41.47
CA SER A 493 11.45 -18.18 -41.64
C SER A 493 11.69 -19.60 -42.18
N PRO A 494 12.77 -19.83 -42.97
CA PRO A 494 12.76 -20.90 -43.96
C PRO A 494 12.95 -22.29 -43.35
N SER A 495 12.17 -23.26 -43.86
CA SER A 495 12.36 -24.68 -43.60
C SER A 495 13.71 -25.16 -44.15
N ILE A 496 14.66 -25.46 -43.25
CA ILE A 496 15.81 -26.31 -43.54
C ILE A 496 15.62 -27.63 -42.79
N SER A 497 15.36 -28.68 -43.57
CA SER A 497 15.66 -30.06 -43.19
C SER A 497 17.16 -30.29 -43.36
N ASP A 498 17.85 -30.91 -42.38
CA ASP A 498 18.09 -32.36 -42.52
C ASP A 498 18.64 -33.06 -41.26
N GLU A 499 18.63 -34.39 -41.35
CA GLU A 499 19.03 -35.48 -40.47
C GLU A 499 20.33 -35.41 -39.63
N SER A 500 20.18 -35.74 -38.32
CA SER A 500 20.74 -36.98 -37.68
C SER A 500 22.00 -37.01 -36.77
N VAL A 501 21.95 -38.05 -35.90
CA VAL A 501 22.99 -38.81 -35.14
C VAL A 501 23.74 -38.19 -33.94
N GLY A 502 23.48 -38.77 -32.76
CA GLY A 502 24.44 -38.99 -31.65
C GLY A 502 24.77 -37.78 -30.75
N GLY A 503 25.08 -37.93 -29.45
CA GLY A 503 25.15 -39.12 -28.61
C GLY A 503 26.19 -38.97 -27.49
N THR A 504 25.83 -39.40 -26.27
CA THR A 504 26.70 -39.64 -25.07
C THR A 504 27.06 -38.51 -24.07
N SER A 505 27.17 -38.97 -22.81
CA SER A 505 28.00 -38.47 -21.71
C SER A 505 27.57 -37.23 -20.91
N SER A 506 26.78 -37.46 -19.86
CA SER A 506 26.81 -36.67 -18.63
C SER A 506 27.81 -37.26 -17.63
N GLN A 507 28.82 -36.49 -17.22
CA GLN A 507 29.70 -36.82 -16.09
C GLN A 507 29.40 -35.92 -14.89
N SER A 508 29.16 -36.55 -13.75
CA SER A 508 29.00 -35.91 -12.44
C SER A 508 30.35 -35.72 -11.76
N PHE A 509 30.66 -34.50 -11.32
CA PHE A 509 31.80 -34.23 -10.44
C PHE A 509 31.35 -34.12 -8.98
N SER A 510 31.87 -35.03 -8.15
CA SER A 510 31.82 -34.97 -6.70
C SER A 510 33.05 -34.23 -6.17
N TYR A 511 32.86 -33.24 -5.30
CA TYR A 511 33.95 -32.59 -4.57
C TYR A 511 34.41 -33.44 -3.37
N VAL A 512 35.70 -33.33 -3.07
CA VAL A 512 36.34 -33.66 -1.78
C VAL A 512 36.59 -32.35 -1.03
#